data_AF-M6ZPF0-F1
#
_entry.id   AF-M6ZPF0-F1
#
_cell.length_a   1.000
_cell.length_b   1.000
_cell.length_c   1.000
_cell.angle_alpha   90.00
_cell.angle_beta   90.00
_cell.angle_gamma   90.00
#
_symmetry.space_group_name_H-M   'P 1'
#
loop_
_entity.id
_entity.type
_entity.pdbx_description
1 polymer ?
#
loop_
_entity_poly.entity_id
_entity_poly.type
_entity_poly.pdbx_seq_one_letter_code
_entity_poly.pdbx_strand_id
1 'polypeptide(L)'
;MEVNDNALEILDLIYHKTEKDPITGTEIEGSNYAEGYYQRGRYFASIKESIQARRFFEKAATLDPAHYLASMELGENAIRLANFGEADKLLNESLKRFENFKQSYGAREEDETLIQGNVGRIYFDKARIQYLSAAGIHEKDKITEFPGRKIYPFRARAAMDTVAKTRSMELKNSLEGFF
;
A
#
# COMPACT_ATOMS: atom_id res chain seq x y z
N MET A 1 -11.81 25.92 14.50
CA MET A 1 -11.90 25.05 13.31
C MET A 1 -10.72 24.11 13.41
N GLU A 2 -10.96 22.82 13.60
CA GLU A 2 -9.87 21.85 13.72
C GLU A 2 -9.16 21.72 12.37
N VAL A 3 -7.86 21.42 12.37
CA VAL A 3 -7.03 21.30 11.15
C VAL A 3 -7.63 20.27 10.15
N ASN A 4 -8.36 19.29 10.67
CA ASN A 4 -9.03 18.25 9.89
C ASN A 4 -10.23 18.76 9.07
N ASP A 5 -10.96 19.76 9.56
CA ASP A 5 -12.10 20.34 8.85
C ASP A 5 -11.60 21.12 7.62
N ASN A 6 -10.47 21.82 7.77
CA ASN A 6 -9.86 22.63 6.72
C ASN A 6 -9.38 21.78 5.53
N ALA A 7 -8.81 20.60 5.79
CA ALA A 7 -8.35 19.71 4.70
C ALA A 7 -9.50 19.16 3.86
N LEU A 8 -10.63 18.82 4.49
CA LEU A 8 -11.81 18.36 3.77
C LEU A 8 -12.44 19.49 2.96
N GLU A 9 -12.53 20.70 3.52
CA GLU A 9 -13.06 21.87 2.84
C GLU A 9 -12.23 22.24 1.60
N ILE A 10 -10.89 22.22 1.71
CA ILE A 10 -10.00 22.47 0.57
C ILE A 10 -10.17 21.40 -0.52
N LEU A 11 -10.28 20.12 -0.15
CA LEU A 11 -10.47 19.04 -1.11
C LEU A 11 -11.84 19.12 -1.81
N ASP A 12 -12.87 19.60 -1.11
CA ASP A 12 -14.21 19.81 -1.66
C ASP A 12 -14.26 21.02 -2.61
N LEU A 13 -13.58 22.11 -2.25
CA LEU A 13 -13.41 23.27 -3.13
C LEU A 13 -12.71 22.90 -4.44
N ILE A 14 -11.64 22.09 -4.35
CA ILE A 14 -10.91 21.61 -5.54
C ILE A 14 -11.82 20.72 -6.40
N TYR A 15 -12.63 19.86 -5.79
CA TYR A 15 -13.55 18.96 -6.50
C TYR A 15 -14.56 19.72 -7.39
N HIS A 16 -15.05 20.86 -6.92
CA HIS A 16 -16.00 21.71 -7.66
C HIS A 16 -15.34 22.72 -8.60
N LYS A 17 -14.02 22.85 -8.56
CA LYS A 17 -13.27 23.77 -9.42
C LYS A 17 -13.16 23.20 -10.83
N THR A 18 -13.23 24.08 -11.82
CA THR A 18 -12.78 23.79 -13.19
C THR A 18 -11.59 24.69 -13.50
N GLU A 19 -10.57 24.11 -14.13
CA GLU A 19 -9.34 24.83 -14.48
C GLU A 19 -8.90 24.43 -15.88
N LYS A 20 -8.36 25.39 -16.63
CA LYS A 20 -7.85 25.13 -17.97
C LYS A 20 -6.37 24.81 -17.85
N ASP A 21 -5.98 23.63 -18.31
CA ASP A 21 -4.58 23.23 -18.41
C ASP A 21 -3.81 24.26 -19.25
N PRO A 22 -2.78 24.92 -18.71
CA PRO A 22 -2.04 25.97 -19.41
C PRO A 22 -1.22 25.45 -20.60
N ILE A 23 -0.91 24.15 -20.63
CA ILE A 23 -0.12 23.49 -21.68
C ILE A 23 -1.04 22.96 -22.78
N THR A 24 -2.07 22.20 -22.41
CA THR A 24 -2.95 21.52 -23.39
C THR A 24 -4.17 22.36 -23.78
N GLY A 25 -4.52 23.37 -22.96
CA GLY A 25 -5.73 24.18 -23.14
C GLY A 25 -7.03 23.42 -22.83
N THR A 26 -6.94 22.21 -22.28
CA THR A 26 -8.09 21.36 -21.96
C THR A 26 -8.70 21.79 -20.63
N GLU A 27 -10.03 21.83 -20.52
CA GLU A 27 -10.69 22.03 -19.23
C GLU A 27 -10.61 20.75 -18.40
N ILE A 28 -10.04 20.87 -17.21
CA ILE A 28 -9.96 19.82 -16.20
C ILE A 28 -11.02 20.16 -15.14
N GLU A 29 -12.03 19.29 -15.03
CA GLU A 29 -12.92 19.31 -13.89
C GLU A 29 -12.21 18.66 -12.69
N GLY A 30 -12.23 19.32 -11.54
CA GLY A 30 -11.72 18.76 -10.29
C GLY A 30 -12.36 17.43 -9.91
N SER A 31 -13.59 17.18 -10.40
CA SER A 31 -14.31 15.91 -10.32
C SER A 31 -13.59 14.74 -10.99
N ASN A 32 -12.70 15.02 -11.94
CA ASN A 32 -11.89 14.08 -12.71
C ASN A 32 -10.39 14.18 -12.39
N TYR A 33 -10.02 14.96 -11.38
CA TYR A 33 -8.63 15.15 -10.99
C TYR A 33 -8.15 14.00 -10.10
N ALA A 34 -7.38 13.06 -10.68
CA ALA A 34 -6.94 11.83 -10.02
C ALA A 34 -6.14 12.08 -8.74
N GLU A 35 -5.22 13.06 -8.75
CA GLU A 35 -4.39 13.41 -7.60
C GLU A 35 -5.23 13.94 -6.43
N GLY A 36 -6.31 14.68 -6.70
CA GLY A 36 -7.27 15.12 -5.68
C GLY A 36 -7.90 13.94 -4.93
N TYR A 37 -8.29 12.89 -5.67
CA TYR A 37 -8.78 11.65 -5.06
C TYR A 37 -7.69 10.91 -4.29
N TYR A 38 -6.45 10.87 -4.79
CA TYR A 38 -5.34 10.26 -4.07
C TYR A 38 -5.09 10.95 -2.71
N GLN A 39 -5.09 12.28 -2.68
CA GLN A 39 -4.93 13.04 -1.43
C GLN A 39 -6.10 12.83 -0.46
N ARG A 40 -7.35 12.76 -0.95
CA ARG A 40 -8.50 12.33 -0.11
C ARG A 40 -8.29 10.93 0.45
N GLY A 41 -7.83 9.99 -0.38
CA GLY A 41 -7.51 8.63 0.04
C GLY A 41 -6.48 8.61 1.19
N ARG A 42 -5.40 9.39 1.06
CA ARG A 42 -4.38 9.56 2.11
C ARG A 42 -4.95 10.18 3.38
N TYR A 43 -5.80 11.20 3.26
CA TYR A 43 -6.46 11.80 4.40
C TYR A 43 -7.30 10.78 5.17
N PHE A 44 -8.22 10.08 4.49
CA PHE A 44 -9.07 9.06 5.11
C PHE A 44 -8.25 7.89 5.69
N ALA A 45 -7.14 7.51 5.03
CA ALA A 45 -6.22 6.51 5.57
C ALA A 45 -5.56 6.99 6.88
N SER A 46 -5.21 8.27 6.99
CA SER A 46 -4.57 8.83 8.19
C SER A 46 -5.51 8.88 9.40
N ILE A 47 -6.82 9.10 9.17
CA ILE A 47 -7.87 9.01 10.20
C ILE A 47 -8.46 7.61 10.36
N LYS A 48 -7.80 6.58 9.78
CA LYS A 48 -8.16 5.14 9.87
C LYS A 48 -9.50 4.74 9.23
N GLU A 49 -10.08 5.60 8.41
CA GLU A 49 -11.28 5.34 7.61
C GLU A 49 -10.95 4.52 6.35
N SER A 50 -10.62 3.24 6.57
CA SER A 50 -10.03 2.37 5.53
C SER A 50 -10.94 2.12 4.34
N ILE A 51 -12.28 2.13 4.52
CA ILE A 51 -13.25 1.93 3.42
C ILE A 51 -13.27 3.16 2.51
N GLN A 52 -13.33 4.36 3.08
CA GLN A 52 -13.33 5.59 2.29
C GLN A 52 -11.99 5.79 1.59
N ALA A 53 -10.89 5.55 2.31
CA ALA A 53 -9.54 5.61 1.73
C ALA A 53 -9.42 4.74 0.47
N ARG A 54 -9.85 3.47 0.57
CA ARG A 54 -9.85 2.52 -0.54
C ARG A 54 -10.66 3.03 -1.75
N ARG A 55 -11.89 3.51 -1.53
CA ARG A 55 -12.74 4.06 -2.61
C ARG A 55 -12.07 5.20 -3.36
N PHE A 56 -11.39 6.09 -2.63
CA PHE A 56 -10.70 7.22 -3.22
C PHE A 56 -9.44 6.80 -3.99
N PHE A 57 -8.68 5.84 -3.48
CA PHE A 57 -7.56 5.26 -4.24
C PHE A 57 -8.02 4.51 -5.50
N GLU A 58 -9.14 3.77 -5.46
CA GLU A 58 -9.74 3.13 -6.64
C GLU A 58 -10.10 4.18 -7.70
N LYS A 59 -10.69 5.29 -7.29
CA LYS A 59 -11.05 6.38 -8.20
C LYS A 59 -9.82 7.05 -8.81
N ALA A 60 -8.79 7.35 -8.01
CA ALA A 60 -7.52 7.90 -8.49
C ALA A 60 -6.86 6.98 -9.53
N ALA A 61 -6.74 5.69 -9.23
CA ALA A 61 -6.17 4.69 -10.13
C ALA A 61 -7.00 4.49 -11.41
N THR A 62 -8.30 4.78 -11.38
CA THR A 62 -9.18 4.68 -12.56
C THR A 62 -9.05 5.90 -13.47
N LEU A 63 -8.97 7.09 -12.87
CA LEU A 63 -8.89 8.36 -13.59
C LEU A 63 -7.53 8.59 -14.21
N ASP A 64 -6.46 8.17 -13.53
CA ASP A 64 -5.10 8.27 -14.05
C ASP A 64 -4.42 6.89 -14.14
N PRO A 65 -4.27 6.33 -15.36
CA PRO A 65 -3.53 5.10 -15.59
C PRO A 65 -2.07 5.15 -15.12
N ALA A 66 -1.46 6.33 -15.07
CA ALA A 66 -0.08 6.54 -14.66
C ALA A 66 0.11 6.58 -13.14
N HIS A 67 -0.98 6.67 -12.37
CA HIS A 67 -0.97 6.87 -10.92
C HIS A 67 -0.64 5.59 -10.14
N TYR A 68 0.61 5.16 -10.20
CA TYR A 68 1.06 3.91 -9.59
C TYR A 68 0.93 3.90 -8.05
N LEU A 69 1.04 5.07 -7.41
CA LEU A 69 0.91 5.21 -5.95
C LEU A 69 -0.49 4.82 -5.46
N ALA A 70 -1.55 5.11 -6.23
CA ALA A 70 -2.90 4.72 -5.87
C ALA A 70 -3.05 3.19 -5.85
N SER A 71 -2.54 2.48 -6.86
CA SER A 71 -2.50 1.01 -6.87
C SER A 71 -1.65 0.43 -5.74
N MET A 72 -0.55 1.09 -5.37
CA MET A 72 0.27 0.68 -4.23
C MET A 72 -0.50 0.79 -2.90
N GLU A 73 -1.24 1.89 -2.67
CA GLU A 73 -2.05 2.04 -1.45
C GLU A 73 -3.22 1.05 -1.39
N LEU A 74 -3.82 0.69 -2.53
CA LEU A 74 -4.78 -0.41 -2.61
C LEU A 74 -4.13 -1.75 -2.22
N GLY A 75 -2.88 -1.98 -2.67
CA GLY A 75 -2.09 -3.14 -2.26
C GLY A 75 -1.86 -3.17 -0.75
N GLU A 76 -1.45 -2.06 -0.14
CA GLU A 76 -1.31 -1.94 1.31
C GLU A 76 -2.63 -2.18 2.06
N ASN A 77 -3.75 -1.68 1.52
CA ASN A 77 -5.07 -1.97 2.08
C ASN A 77 -5.37 -3.48 2.06
N ALA A 78 -5.08 -4.17 0.96
CA ALA A 78 -5.25 -5.61 0.85
C ALA A 78 -4.30 -6.39 1.79
N ILE A 79 -3.05 -5.92 2.00
CA ILE A 79 -2.14 -6.49 3.01
C ILE A 79 -2.74 -6.40 4.41
N ARG A 80 -3.35 -5.26 4.77
CA ARG A 80 -3.99 -5.08 6.09
C ARG A 80 -5.17 -6.02 6.31
N LEU A 81 -5.88 -6.35 5.23
CA LEU A 81 -6.97 -7.34 5.24
C LEU A 81 -6.46 -8.78 5.16
N ALA A 82 -5.13 -8.98 5.11
CA ALA A 82 -4.48 -10.27 4.87
C ALA A 82 -4.93 -10.96 3.57
N ASN A 83 -5.42 -10.18 2.60
CA ASN A 83 -5.73 -10.64 1.25
C ASN A 83 -4.48 -10.53 0.37
N PHE A 84 -3.52 -11.43 0.62
CA PHE A 84 -2.21 -11.40 -0.04
C PHE A 84 -2.27 -11.65 -1.54
N GLY A 85 -3.27 -12.40 -2.03
CA GLY A 85 -3.46 -12.64 -3.45
C GLY A 85 -3.91 -11.38 -4.20
N GLU A 86 -4.83 -10.60 -3.61
CA GLU A 86 -5.21 -9.28 -4.14
C GLU A 86 -4.05 -8.29 -4.03
N ALA A 87 -3.35 -8.29 -2.90
CA ALA A 87 -2.22 -7.39 -2.67
C ALA A 87 -1.10 -7.59 -3.71
N ASP A 88 -0.70 -8.83 -4.01
CA ASP A 88 0.33 -9.09 -5.02
C ASP A 88 -0.10 -8.61 -6.41
N LYS A 89 -1.37 -8.82 -6.80
CA LYS A 89 -1.91 -8.30 -8.06
C LYS A 89 -1.82 -6.79 -8.15
N LEU A 90 -2.24 -6.08 -7.11
CA LEU A 90 -2.23 -4.61 -7.06
C LEU A 90 -0.81 -4.03 -7.05
N LEU A 91 0.13 -4.69 -6.36
CA LEU A 91 1.54 -4.27 -6.35
C LEU A 91 2.21 -4.53 -7.70
N ASN A 92 1.89 -5.63 -8.39
CA ASN A 92 2.34 -5.87 -9.76
C ASN A 92 1.76 -4.86 -10.74
N GLU A 93 0.48 -4.51 -10.59
CA GLU A 93 -0.15 -3.46 -11.38
C GLU A 93 0.52 -2.09 -11.13
N SER A 94 0.80 -1.76 -9.87
CA SER A 94 1.53 -0.55 -9.50
C SER A 94 2.90 -0.49 -10.19
N LEU A 95 3.70 -1.55 -10.14
CA LEU A 95 4.98 -1.61 -10.86
C LEU A 95 4.80 -1.44 -12.37
N LYS A 96 3.80 -2.10 -12.97
CA LYS A 96 3.52 -1.99 -14.39
C LYS A 96 3.15 -0.56 -14.80
N ARG A 97 2.31 0.12 -14.01
CA ARG A 97 1.95 1.53 -14.23
C ARG A 97 3.18 2.42 -14.15
N PHE A 98 3.99 2.26 -13.10
CA PHE A 98 5.25 3.00 -12.97
C PHE A 98 6.16 2.78 -14.19
N GLU A 99 6.44 1.53 -14.57
CA GLU A 99 7.34 1.23 -15.68
C GLU A 99 6.85 1.77 -17.03
N ASN A 100 5.53 1.74 -17.26
CA ASN A 100 4.93 2.24 -18.49
C ASN A 100 4.99 3.77 -18.60
N PHE A 101 4.88 4.49 -17.48
CA PHE A 101 4.68 5.94 -17.48
C PHE A 101 5.83 6.75 -16.85
N LYS A 102 6.85 6.11 -16.26
CA LYS A 102 7.96 6.82 -15.60
C LYS A 102 8.71 7.83 -16.49
N GLN A 103 8.70 7.62 -17.80
CA GLN A 103 9.35 8.54 -18.76
C GLN A 103 8.48 9.77 -19.08
N SER A 104 7.17 9.72 -18.82
CA SER A 104 6.25 10.83 -19.06
C SER A 104 6.02 11.71 -17.83
N TYR A 105 6.49 11.30 -16.65
CA TYR A 105 6.32 12.08 -15.43
C TYR A 105 7.02 13.44 -15.52
N GLY A 106 6.31 14.48 -15.05
CA GLY A 106 6.77 15.86 -15.07
C GLY A 106 6.27 16.65 -16.28
N ALA A 107 5.50 16.01 -17.17
CA ALA A 107 4.74 16.70 -18.20
C ALA A 107 3.54 17.46 -17.62
N ARG A 108 3.01 16.99 -16.47
CA ARG A 108 1.91 17.63 -15.73
C ARG A 108 2.39 17.99 -14.32
N GLU A 109 1.87 19.07 -13.77
CA GLU A 109 2.26 19.54 -12.43
C GLU A 109 1.93 18.49 -11.36
N GLU A 110 0.81 17.78 -11.51
CA GLU A 110 0.38 16.72 -10.60
C GLU A 110 1.28 15.48 -10.56
N ASP A 111 2.18 15.32 -11.54
CA ASP A 111 3.13 14.20 -11.55
C ASP A 111 4.22 14.36 -10.46
N GLU A 112 4.34 15.52 -9.82
CA GLU A 112 5.32 15.75 -8.74
C GLU A 112 5.20 14.69 -7.64
N THR A 113 3.98 14.36 -7.22
CA THR A 113 3.72 13.30 -6.24
C THR A 113 4.24 11.94 -6.73
N LEU A 114 4.07 11.65 -8.03
CA LEU A 114 4.53 10.40 -8.64
C LEU A 114 6.06 10.34 -8.74
N ILE A 115 6.72 11.46 -9.03
CA ILE A 115 8.19 11.57 -9.09
C ILE A 115 8.80 11.40 -7.70
N GLN A 116 8.21 12.03 -6.68
CA GLN A 116 8.69 11.94 -5.30
C GLN A 116 8.37 10.58 -4.65
N GLY A 117 7.48 9.81 -5.25
CA GLY A 117 7.05 8.52 -4.75
C GLY A 117 8.19 7.49 -4.68
N ASN A 118 8.23 6.70 -3.60
CA ASN A 118 9.26 5.69 -3.42
C ASN A 118 8.81 4.33 -4.00
N VAL A 119 9.26 4.02 -5.21
CA VAL A 119 9.02 2.73 -5.89
C VAL A 119 9.57 1.54 -5.09
N GLY A 120 10.63 1.76 -4.30
CA GLY A 120 11.20 0.77 -3.38
C GLY A 120 10.18 0.22 -2.36
N ARG A 121 9.17 1.02 -2.01
CA ARG A 121 8.08 0.57 -1.13
C ARG A 121 7.29 -0.59 -1.73
N ILE A 122 7.10 -0.63 -3.05
CA ILE A 122 6.37 -1.73 -3.69
C ILE A 122 7.10 -3.06 -3.48
N TYR A 123 8.41 -3.07 -3.67
CA TYR A 123 9.24 -4.25 -3.42
C TYR A 123 9.25 -4.65 -1.95
N PHE A 124 9.32 -3.66 -1.05
CA PHE A 124 9.21 -3.88 0.38
C PHE A 124 7.87 -4.56 0.75
N ASP A 125 6.76 -4.07 0.21
CA ASP A 125 5.43 -4.62 0.49
C ASP A 125 5.25 -6.03 -0.12
N LYS A 126 5.85 -6.31 -1.28
CA LYS A 126 5.90 -7.68 -1.84
C LYS A 126 6.68 -8.63 -0.94
N ALA A 127 7.86 -8.23 -0.46
CA ALA A 127 8.65 -9.02 0.49
C ALA A 127 7.90 -9.23 1.82
N ARG A 128 7.20 -8.19 2.30
CA ARG A 128 6.35 -8.25 3.49
C ARG A 128 5.23 -9.28 3.31
N ILE A 129 4.56 -9.32 2.17
CA ILE A 129 3.53 -10.34 1.89
C ILE A 129 4.13 -11.75 1.96
N GLN A 130 5.28 -11.99 1.34
CA GLN A 130 5.96 -13.29 1.39
C GLN A 130 6.28 -13.71 2.82
N TYR A 131 6.81 -12.77 3.62
CA TYR A 131 7.10 -13.00 5.03
C TYR A 131 5.83 -13.32 5.84
N LEU A 132 4.77 -12.51 5.70
CA LEU A 132 3.52 -12.71 6.44
C LEU A 132 2.83 -14.04 6.05
N SER A 133 2.86 -14.40 4.77
CA SER A 133 2.36 -15.68 4.27
C SER A 133 3.16 -16.85 4.83
N ALA A 134 4.49 -16.75 4.89
CA ALA A 134 5.35 -17.79 5.47
C ALA A 134 5.17 -17.92 7.00
N ALA A 135 4.79 -16.83 7.67
CA ALA A 135 4.44 -16.82 9.09
C ALA A 135 3.05 -17.43 9.39
N GLY A 136 2.31 -17.87 8.36
CA GLY A 136 1.00 -18.50 8.51
C GLY A 136 -0.14 -17.52 8.83
N ILE A 137 0.03 -16.23 8.50
CA ILE A 137 -1.05 -15.24 8.61
C ILE A 137 -1.95 -15.38 7.39
N HIS A 138 -3.26 -15.52 7.61
CA HIS A 138 -4.26 -15.65 6.55
C HIS A 138 -5.41 -14.67 6.74
N GLU A 139 -6.23 -14.49 5.69
CA GLU A 139 -7.41 -13.62 5.65
C GLU A 139 -8.36 -13.82 6.86
N LYS A 140 -8.42 -15.05 7.40
CA LYS A 140 -9.23 -15.41 8.56
C LYS A 140 -8.69 -14.88 9.89
N ASP A 141 -7.42 -14.46 9.94
CA ASP A 141 -6.76 -13.96 11.16
C ASP A 141 -7.04 -12.48 11.43
N LYS A 142 -7.96 -11.86 10.66
CA LYS A 142 -8.44 -10.47 10.73
C LYS A 142 -7.66 -9.63 11.75
N ILE A 143 -6.61 -8.99 11.26
CA ILE A 143 -5.90 -7.95 11.98
C ILE A 143 -6.80 -6.70 11.96
N THR A 144 -7.89 -6.73 12.73
CA THR A 144 -8.58 -5.51 13.12
C THR A 144 -7.63 -4.79 14.06
N GLU A 145 -6.99 -3.77 13.52
CA GLU A 145 -5.94 -2.97 14.16
C GLU A 145 -4.63 -3.75 14.33
N PHE A 146 -3.51 -3.08 14.05
CA PHE A 146 -2.19 -3.55 14.47
C PHE A 146 -2.34 -4.07 15.90
N PRO A 147 -2.23 -5.37 16.15
CA PRO A 147 -2.25 -5.79 17.51
C PRO A 147 -0.91 -5.28 18.01
N GLY A 148 -0.91 -4.49 19.07
CA GLY A 148 0.19 -4.44 20.03
C GLY A 148 0.50 -5.84 20.62
N ARG A 149 0.17 -6.95 19.93
CA ARG A 149 0.88 -8.21 20.05
C ARG A 149 2.29 -7.93 19.56
N LYS A 150 3.10 -7.49 20.53
CA LYS A 150 4.46 -8.00 20.72
C LYS A 150 4.58 -9.28 19.92
N ILE A 151 5.43 -9.26 18.90
CA ILE A 151 5.96 -10.49 18.33
C ILE A 151 6.55 -11.21 19.54
N TYR A 152 5.77 -12.08 20.17
CA TYR A 152 6.27 -12.91 21.24
C TYR A 152 7.02 -14.01 20.49
N PRO A 153 8.35 -14.05 20.54
CA PRO A 153 9.14 -15.10 19.90
C PRO A 153 8.77 -16.51 20.41
N PHE A 154 7.89 -16.60 21.42
CA PHE A 154 7.48 -17.82 22.10
C PHE A 154 6.25 -18.53 21.49
N ARG A 155 5.61 -18.03 20.42
CA ARG A 155 4.62 -18.86 19.67
C ARG A 155 5.27 -20.01 18.88
N ALA A 156 6.59 -20.14 18.94
CA ALA A 156 7.34 -21.37 18.62
C ALA A 156 7.27 -22.44 19.73
N ARG A 157 6.41 -22.30 20.75
CA ARG A 157 6.16 -23.33 21.78
C ARG A 157 4.92 -24.18 21.50
N ALA A 158 4.62 -24.49 20.24
CA ALA A 158 4.01 -25.79 20.00
C ALA A 158 5.07 -26.83 20.43
N ALA A 159 4.67 -27.88 21.16
CA ALA A 159 5.60 -28.96 21.47
C ALA A 159 6.19 -29.45 20.14
N MET A 160 7.50 -29.26 19.94
CA MET A 160 8.16 -29.75 18.73
C MET A 160 7.83 -31.23 18.59
N ASP A 161 7.24 -31.60 17.45
CA ASP A 161 7.11 -33.00 17.09
C ASP A 161 8.51 -33.62 17.05
N THR A 162 8.58 -34.91 17.31
CA THR A 162 9.77 -35.75 17.31
C THR A 162 10.72 -35.44 16.15
N VAL A 163 10.19 -35.26 14.94
CA VAL A 163 10.93 -34.92 13.72
C VAL A 163 11.61 -33.54 13.79
N ALA A 164 10.94 -32.55 14.38
CA ALA A 164 11.50 -31.22 14.56
C ALA A 164 12.61 -31.21 15.63
N LYS A 165 12.47 -32.05 16.67
CA LYS A 165 13.50 -32.21 17.71
C LYS A 165 14.77 -32.86 17.16
N THR A 166 14.65 -33.92 16.35
CA THR A 166 15.81 -34.56 15.73
C THR A 166 16.55 -33.62 14.80
N ARG A 167 15.84 -32.90 13.91
CA ARG A 167 16.46 -31.92 13.02
C ARG A 167 17.18 -30.80 13.77
N SER A 168 16.60 -30.30 14.86
CA SER A 168 17.25 -29.29 15.70
C SER A 168 18.52 -29.82 16.37
N MET A 169 18.53 -31.10 16.75
CA MET A 169 19.68 -31.74 17.40
C MET A 169 20.81 -32.03 16.39
N GLU A 170 20.46 -32.47 15.18
CA GLU A 170 21.39 -32.67 14.06
C GLU A 170 22.08 -31.36 13.65
N LEU A 171 21.32 -30.26 13.55
CA LEU A 171 21.85 -28.93 13.27
C LEU A 171 22.78 -28.43 14.36
N LYS A 172 22.47 -28.71 15.64
CA LYS A 172 23.33 -28.31 16.75
C LYS A 172 24.65 -29.08 16.72
N ASN A 173 24.59 -30.39 16.50
CA ASN A 173 25.77 -31.24 16.43
C ASN A 173 26.65 -30.92 15.21
N SER A 174 26.06 -30.52 14.08
CA SER A 174 26.83 -30.11 12.90
C SER A 174 27.57 -28.80 13.12
N LEU A 175 27.00 -27.87 13.90
CA LEU A 175 27.64 -26.60 14.26
C LEU A 175 28.76 -26.77 15.31
N GLU A 176 28.62 -27.73 16.22
CA GLU A 176 29.66 -28.05 17.22
C GLU A 176 30.88 -28.75 16.59
N GLY A 177 30.77 -29.31 15.38
CA GLY A 177 31.89 -29.89 14.62
C GLY A 177 32.78 -28.87 13.88
N PHE A 178 32.48 -27.58 13.97
CA PHE A 178 33.23 -26.49 13.31
C PHE A 178 34.02 -25.59 14.30
N PHE A 179 34.12 -25.97 15.57
CA PHE A 179 34.97 -25.32 16.58
C PHE A 179 36.00 -26.28 17.17
#